data_AF-A0AAW5BB51-F1
#
_entry.id   AF-A0AAW5BB51-F1
#
_cell.length_a   1.000
_cell.length_b   1.000
_cell.length_c   1.000
_cell.angle_alpha   90.00
_cell.angle_beta   90.00
_cell.angle_gamma   90.00
#
_symmetry.space_group_name_H-M   'P 1'
#
loop_
_entity.id
_entity.type
_entity.pdbx_description
1 polymer ?
#
loop_
_entity_poly.entity_id
_entity_poly.type
_entity_poly.pdbx_seq_one_letter_code
_entity_poly.pdbx_strand_id
1 'polypeptide(L)' 'MCCKNLCGKNPIIGRIRRFYVSKEYRRNGIGSLLVQRIIDEAKRYYKILVLHTDTQQADRFYTSIGFSKENL' A
#
# COMPACT_ATOMS: atom_id res chain seq x y z
N MET A 1 -6.64 -4.55 -0.97
CA MET A 1 -6.50 -3.21 -1.60
C MET A 1 -5.43 -3.25 -2.66
N CYS A 2 -5.53 -2.37 -3.64
CA CYS A 2 -4.71 -2.31 -4.85
C CYS A 2 -4.27 -0.86 -5.13
N CYS A 3 -3.05 -0.66 -5.62
CA CYS A 3 -2.60 0.59 -6.22
C CYS A 3 -2.17 0.28 -7.65
N LYS A 4 -2.91 0.80 -8.63
CA LYS A 4 -2.68 0.57 -10.06
C LYS A 4 -2.07 1.81 -10.71
N ASN A 5 -1.05 1.60 -11.56
CA ASN A 5 -0.77 2.45 -12.71
C ASN A 5 -0.61 1.54 -13.94
N LEU A 6 -1.63 1.54 -14.81
CA LEU A 6 -1.68 1.02 -16.20
C LEU A 6 -2.00 -0.46 -16.48
N CYS A 7 -2.78 -0.60 -17.56
CA CYS A 7 -3.32 -1.79 -18.23
C CYS A 7 -2.23 -2.76 -18.76
N GLY A 8 -2.50 -4.07 -18.67
CA GLY A 8 -1.70 -5.11 -19.34
C GLY A 8 -2.04 -6.52 -18.83
N LYS A 9 -2.22 -7.48 -19.75
CA LYS A 9 -2.74 -8.86 -19.52
C LYS A 9 -1.90 -9.79 -18.61
N ASN A 10 -0.86 -9.28 -17.93
CA ASN A 10 -0.20 -9.97 -16.82
C ASN A 10 0.57 -8.96 -15.95
N PRO A 11 -0.01 -8.48 -14.83
CA PRO A 11 0.68 -7.56 -13.94
C PRO A 11 1.70 -8.30 -13.07
N ILE A 12 2.94 -7.81 -13.02
CA ILE A 12 3.88 -8.19 -11.96
C ILE A 12 3.34 -7.57 -10.67
N ILE A 13 2.70 -8.40 -9.83
CA ILE A 13 2.04 -7.97 -8.60
C ILE A 13 3.02 -8.07 -7.43
N GLY A 14 3.28 -6.95 -6.76
CA GLY A 14 4.01 -6.90 -5.50
C GLY A 14 3.03 -6.87 -4.33
N ARG A 15 3.32 -7.61 -3.25
CA ARG A 15 2.49 -7.58 -2.04
C ARG A 15 3.22 -6.94 -0.86
N ILE A 16 2.65 -5.87 -0.31
CA ILE A 16 3.12 -5.32 0.97
C ILE A 16 2.66 -6.26 2.09
N ARG A 17 3.60 -6.69 2.93
CA ARG A 17 3.34 -7.60 4.08
C ARG A 17 4.07 -7.07 5.31
N ARG A 18 3.48 -7.33 6.49
CA ARG A 18 4.07 -7.02 7.80
C ARG A 18 4.54 -5.57 7.96
N PHE A 19 3.72 -4.62 7.52
CA PHE A 19 3.98 -3.20 7.69
C PHE A 19 3.28 -2.67 8.95
N TYR A 20 4.07 -2.25 9.95
CA TYR A 20 3.54 -1.79 11.23
C TYR A 20 4.29 -0.56 11.73
N VAL A 21 3.56 0.33 12.39
CA VAL A 21 4.11 1.42 13.19
C VAL A 21 3.67 1.18 14.64
N SER A 22 4.63 1.21 15.56
CA SER A 22 4.36 1.10 17.00
C SER A 22 3.31 2.13 17.42
N LYS A 23 2.40 1.74 18.33
CA LYS A 23 1.22 2.53 18.72
C LYS A 23 1.61 3.94 19.18
N GLU A 24 2.71 4.05 19.93
CA GLU A 24 3.25 5.30 20.48
C GLU A 24 3.68 6.29 19.40
N TYR A 25 4.02 5.80 18.21
CA TYR A 25 4.56 6.59 17.10
C TYR A 25 3.51 6.85 16.00
N ARG A 26 2.27 6.37 16.15
CA ARG A 26 1.21 6.60 15.16
C ARG A 26 0.74 8.05 15.14
N ARG A 27 0.17 8.48 14.01
CA ARG A 27 -0.35 9.84 13.75
C ARG A 27 0.72 10.94 13.69
N ASN A 28 2.00 10.57 13.58
CA ASN A 28 3.12 11.48 13.35
C ASN A 28 3.65 11.44 11.89
N GLY A 29 2.85 10.96 10.94
CA GLY A 29 3.24 10.86 9.51
C GLY A 29 4.24 9.74 9.15
N ILE A 30 4.86 9.07 10.14
CA ILE A 30 5.87 8.01 9.93
C ILE A 30 5.36 6.90 9.00
N GLY A 31 4.13 6.43 9.21
CA GLY A 31 3.54 5.39 8.37
C GLY A 31 3.47 5.81 6.90
N SER A 32 2.96 7.02 6.63
CA SER A 32 2.83 7.55 5.28
C SER A 32 4.20 7.71 4.61
N LEU A 33 5.19 8.23 5.34
CA LEU A 33 6.57 8.39 4.84
C LEU A 33 7.17 7.05 4.40
N LEU A 34 7.05 6.02 5.26
CA LEU A 34 7.61 4.70 4.96
C LEU A 34 6.88 4.01 3.79
N VAL A 35 5.54 4.07 3.75
CA VAL A 35 4.78 3.48 2.64
C VAL A 35 5.10 4.17 1.32
N GLN A 36 5.22 5.50 1.32
CA GLN A 36 5.57 6.24 0.12
C GLN A 36 6.93 5.79 -0.43
N ARG A 37 7.93 5.64 0.44
CA ARG A 37 9.25 5.13 0.05
C ARG A 37 9.19 3.71 -0.52
N ILE A 38 8.38 2.83 0.08
CA ILE A 38 8.15 1.47 -0.43
C ILE A 38 7.52 1.51 -1.82
N ILE A 39 6.50 2.34 -2.02
CA ILE A 39 5.83 2.51 -3.32
C ILE A 39 6.83 2.98 -4.37
N ASP A 40 7.65 3.99 -4.04
CA ASP A 40 8.59 4.58 -4.99
C ASP A 40 9.67 3.60 -5.46
N GLU A 41 10.17 2.73 -4.58
CA GLU A 41 11.08 1.65 -4.96
C GLU A 41 10.35 0.53 -5.74
N ALA A 42 9.15 0.14 -5.29
CA ALA A 42 8.39 -0.93 -5.91
C ALA A 42 7.94 -0.64 -7.35
N LYS A 43 7.74 0.63 -7.73
CA LYS A 43 7.44 1.06 -9.10
C LYS A 43 8.45 0.54 -10.13
N ARG A 44 9.69 0.24 -9.73
CA ARG A 44 10.74 -0.28 -10.60
C ARG A 44 10.54 -1.77 -10.97
N TYR A 45 9.77 -2.50 -10.17
CA TYR A 45 9.66 -3.96 -10.25
C TYR A 45 8.22 -4.43 -10.47
N TYR A 46 7.23 -3.68 -9.99
CA TYR A 46 5.84 -4.09 -9.92
C TYR A 46 4.93 -3.09 -10.64
N LYS A 47 3.95 -3.62 -11.38
CA LYS A 47 2.90 -2.81 -12.02
C LYS A 47 1.71 -2.55 -11.09
N ILE A 48 1.51 -3.47 -10.15
CA ILE A 48 0.41 -3.40 -9.19
C ILE A 48 0.99 -3.72 -7.81
N LEU A 49 0.63 -2.90 -6.83
CA LEU A 49 0.85 -3.21 -5.42
C LEU A 49 -0.45 -3.61 -4.75
N VAL A 50 -0.43 -4.74 -4.05
CA VAL A 50 -1.56 -5.22 -3.26
C VAL A 50 -1.20 -5.32 -1.78
N LEU A 51 -2.22 -5.18 -0.95
CA LEU A 51 -2.13 -5.41 0.49
C LEU A 51 -3.45 -5.90 1.05
N HIS A 52 -3.37 -6.51 2.22
CA HIS A 52 -4.53 -6.92 3.00
C HIS A 52 -4.63 -6.06 4.25
N THR A 53 -5.83 -5.59 4.55
CA THR A 53 -6.19 -4.87 5.77
C THR A 53 -7.36 -5.59 6.42
N ASP A 54 -7.24 -5.84 7.71
CA ASP A 54 -8.24 -6.48 8.57
C ASP A 54 -8.86 -5.49 9.59
N THR A 55 -8.36 -4.24 9.63
CA THR A 55 -8.85 -3.21 10.55
C THR A 55 -9.30 -1.95 9.81
N GLN A 56 -10.34 -1.28 10.33
CA GLN A 56 -10.81 0.01 9.80
C GLN A 56 -9.76 1.13 9.89
N GLN A 57 -8.80 1.02 10.82
CA GLN A 57 -7.70 1.98 10.93
C GLN A 57 -6.73 1.82 9.77
N ALA A 58 -6.32 0.57 9.46
CA ALA A 58 -5.45 0.29 8.33
C ALA A 58 -6.16 0.63 7.00
N ASP A 59 -7.45 0.33 6.92
CA ASP A 59 -8.28 0.64 5.76
C ASP A 59 -8.28 2.14 5.41
N ARG A 60 -8.58 2.99 6.40
CA ARG A 60 -8.53 4.46 6.23
C ARG A 60 -7.13 4.96 5.90
N PHE A 61 -6.11 4.42 6.55
CA PHE A 61 -4.72 4.78 6.32
C PHE A 61 -4.31 4.51 4.86
N TYR A 62 -4.48 3.29 4.36
CA TYR A 62 -4.06 2.97 2.99
C TYR A 62 -4.95 3.65 1.93
N THR A 63 -6.23 3.84 2.21
CA THR A 63 -7.11 4.61 1.31
C THR A 63 -6.64 6.08 1.20
N SER A 64 -6.21 6.70 2.30
CA SER A 64 -5.66 8.07 2.28
C SER A 64 -4.34 8.21 1.51
N ILE A 65 -3.62 7.09 1.29
CA ILE A 65 -2.37 7.05 0.51
C ILE A 65 -2.67 6.85 -1.00
N GLY A 66 -3.90 6.48 -1.36
CA GLY A 66 -4.32 6.25 -2.74
C GLY A 66 -4.46 4.77 -3.12
N PHE A 67 -4.48 3.85 -2.15
CA PHE A 67 -4.92 2.48 -2.42
C PHE A 67 -6.45 2.43 -2.57
N SER A 68 -6.93 1.62 -3.51
CA SER A 68 -8.34 1.37 -3.75
C SER A 68 -8.75 -0.04 -3.32
N LYS A 69 -10.02 -0.21 -2.95
CA LYS A 69 -10.64 -1.51 -2.67
C LYS A 69 -11.10 -2.14 -3.98
N GLU A 70 -10.16 -2.55 -4.81
CA GLU A 70 -10.47 -3.36 -5.98
C GLU A 70 -10.48 -4.84 -5.62
N ASN A 71 -11.49 -5.54 -6.12
CA ASN A 71 -11.44 -6.99 -6.24
C ASN A 71 -10.56 -7.28 -7.48
N LEU A 72 -9.41 -7.89 -7.23
CA LEU A 72 -8.51 -8.41 -8.26
C LEU A 72 -8.90 -9.85 -8.60
#